data_AF-A0A365YA50-F1
#
_entry.id   AF-A0A365YA50-F1
#
_cell.length_a   1.000
_cell.length_b   1.000
_cell.length_c   1.000
_cell.angle_alpha   90.00
_cell.angle_beta   90.00
_cell.angle_gamma   90.00
#
_symmetry.space_group_name_H-M   'P 1'
#
loop_
_entity.id
_entity.type
_entity.pdbx_description
1 polymer ?
#
loop_
_entity_poly.entity_id
_entity_poly.type
_entity_poly.pdbx_seq_one_letter_code
_entity_poly.pdbx_strand_id
1 'polypeptide(L)'
;MTFTERYTWAGLILSIATFAAYWIVIVIRAASDGLPFAEVAWQGPMLWALILGGGLYALAMLVLWIRVRGEAHTDARDHEIERYAATAGSGLTGVAVLATLVMLALAAPLFWTATVLFAGSFLGSVVSTGVTLSAYRRGF
;
A
#
# COMPACT_ATOMS: atom_id res chain seq x y z
N MET A 1 17.57 -14.31 -6.73
CA MET A 1 16.38 -13.43 -6.75
C MET A 1 16.09 -13.06 -8.19
N THR A 2 14.91 -13.39 -8.69
CA THR A 2 14.45 -12.99 -10.03
C THR A 2 14.26 -11.47 -10.10
N PHE A 3 14.21 -10.91 -11.30
CA PHE A 3 13.93 -9.48 -11.48
C PHE A 3 12.61 -9.08 -10.82
N THR A 4 11.57 -9.90 -10.99
CA THR A 4 10.25 -9.71 -10.39
C THR A 4 10.31 -9.76 -8.86
N GLU A 5 11.04 -10.71 -8.26
CA GLU A 5 11.20 -10.80 -6.80
C GLU A 5 11.86 -9.53 -6.21
N ARG A 6 12.93 -9.03 -6.84
CA ARG A 6 13.61 -7.80 -6.39
C ARG A 6 12.70 -6.58 -6.45
N TYR A 7 11.86 -6.50 -7.48
CA TYR A 7 10.89 -5.42 -7.64
C TYR A 7 9.78 -5.48 -6.58
N THR A 8 9.22 -6.66 -6.34
CA THR A 8 8.22 -6.89 -5.28
C THR A 8 8.75 -6.43 -3.92
N TRP A 9 10.02 -6.72 -3.62
CA TRP A 9 10.68 -6.22 -2.41
C TRP A 9 10.80 -4.69 -2.37
N ALA A 10 11.21 -4.06 -3.47
CA ALA A 10 11.34 -2.61 -3.53
C ALA A 10 9.98 -1.91 -3.31
N GLY A 11 8.91 -2.44 -3.92
CA GLY A 11 7.55 -1.97 -3.70
C GLY A 11 7.10 -2.12 -2.25
N LEU A 12 7.40 -3.26 -1.61
CA LEU A 12 7.09 -3.51 -0.20
C LEU A 12 7.82 -2.53 0.74
N ILE A 13 9.12 -2.35 0.54
CA ILE A 13 9.93 -1.45 1.37
C ILE A 13 9.42 -0.02 1.22
N LEU A 14 9.12 0.39 -0.02
CA LEU A 14 8.59 1.72 -0.28
C LEU A 14 7.22 1.93 0.39
N SER A 15 6.31 0.95 0.30
CA SER A 15 4.99 1.07 0.93
C SER A 15 5.11 1.17 2.45
N ILE A 16 5.95 0.35 3.08
CA ILE A 16 6.21 0.39 4.52
C ILE A 16 6.82 1.75 4.91
N ALA A 17 7.80 2.24 4.15
CA ALA A 17 8.44 3.51 4.41
C ALA A 17 7.45 4.69 4.31
N THR A 18 6.60 4.71 3.27
CA THR A 18 5.57 5.75 3.12
C THR A 18 4.54 5.70 4.25
N PHE A 19 4.09 4.50 4.64
CA PHE A 19 3.14 4.35 5.73
C PHE A 19 3.73 4.79 7.08
N ALA A 20 4.97 4.39 7.38
CA ALA A 20 5.67 4.81 8.58
C ALA A 20 5.92 6.32 8.60
N ALA A 21 6.37 6.89 7.48
CA ALA A 21 6.62 8.33 7.37
C ALA A 21 5.35 9.16 7.63
N TYR A 22 4.19 8.73 7.11
CA TYR A 22 2.91 9.37 7.39
C TYR A 22 2.62 9.41 8.89
N TRP A 23 2.70 8.27 9.58
CA TRP A 23 2.42 8.20 11.02
C TRP A 23 3.42 8.98 11.86
N ILE A 24 4.71 8.95 11.50
CA ILE A 24 5.74 9.74 12.16
C ILE A 24 5.39 11.23 12.09
N VAL A 25 5.01 11.73 10.90
CA VAL A 25 4.62 13.13 10.72
C VAL A 25 3.39 13.49 11.56
N ILE A 26 2.38 12.62 11.59
CA ILE A 26 1.15 12.85 12.37
C ILE A 26 1.45 12.86 13.87
N VAL A 27 2.26 11.92 14.36
CA VAL A 27 2.66 11.85 15.78
C VAL A 27 3.46 13.07 16.20
N ILE A 28 4.43 13.50 15.37
CA ILE A 28 5.22 14.71 15.65
C ILE A 28 4.30 15.93 15.71
N ARG A 29 3.39 16.10 14.74
CA ARG A 29 2.47 17.25 14.72
C ARG A 29 1.53 17.25 15.92
N ALA A 30 0.92 16.12 16.25
CA ALA A 30 0.05 16.00 17.41
C ALA A 30 0.80 16.35 18.71
N ALA A 31 2.04 15.89 18.85
CA ALA A 31 2.88 16.20 20.00
C ALA A 31 3.29 17.68 20.05
N SER A 32 3.60 18.31 18.91
CA SER A 32 3.99 19.72 18.83
C SER A 32 2.83 20.68 19.07
N ASP A 33 1.65 20.38 18.50
CA ASP A 33 0.48 21.26 18.57
C ASP A 33 -0.35 21.02 19.84
N GLY A 34 -0.12 19.89 20.54
CA GLY A 34 -0.89 19.49 21.72
C GLY A 34 -2.35 19.10 21.41
N LEU A 35 -2.65 18.83 20.14
CA LEU A 35 -3.99 18.56 19.64
C LEU A 35 -4.24 17.04 19.51
N PRO A 36 -5.50 16.59 19.66
CA PRO A 36 -5.90 15.25 19.26
C PRO A 36 -5.58 14.98 17.79
N PHE A 37 -5.27 13.72 17.44
CA PHE A 37 -4.95 13.34 16.06
C PHE A 37 -6.02 13.76 15.02
N ALA A 38 -7.29 13.78 15.42
CA ALA A 38 -8.40 14.16 14.56
C ALA A 38 -8.45 15.66 14.21
N GLU A 39 -7.79 16.50 15.01
CA GLU A 39 -7.78 17.97 14.88
C GLU A 39 -6.49 18.50 14.24
N VAL A 40 -5.42 17.69 14.24
CA VAL A 40 -4.19 17.97 13.51
C VAL A 40 -4.48 18.07 12.01
N ALA A 41 -3.76 18.91 11.28
CA ALA A 41 -3.83 19.00 9.82
C ALA A 41 -3.29 17.71 9.13
N TRP A 42 -4.06 16.61 9.21
CA TRP A 42 -3.70 15.26 8.77
C TRP A 42 -3.90 15.04 7.27
N GLN A 43 -4.79 15.82 6.65
CA GLN A 43 -5.17 15.68 5.24
C GLN A 43 -3.97 15.91 4.32
N GLY A 44 -3.19 16.97 4.56
CA GLY A 44 -2.00 17.30 3.77
C GLY A 44 -0.96 16.17 3.75
N PRO A 45 -0.47 15.70 4.91
CA PRO A 45 0.43 14.55 4.98
C PRO A 45 -0.13 13.28 4.32
N MET A 46 -1.43 12.99 4.48
CA MET A 46 -2.05 11.81 3.87
C MET A 46 -2.07 11.90 2.34
N LEU A 47 -2.42 13.08 1.79
CA LEU A 47 -2.40 13.32 0.35
C LEU A 47 -0.97 13.22 -0.22
N TRP A 48 0.03 13.75 0.50
CA TRP A 48 1.42 13.58 0.12
C TRP A 48 1.85 12.11 0.16
N ALA A 49 1.42 11.34 1.16
CA ALA A 49 1.70 9.91 1.23
C ALA A 49 1.06 9.13 0.06
N LEU A 50 -0.17 9.48 -0.32
CA LEU A 50 -0.87 8.87 -1.46
C LEU A 50 -0.20 9.22 -2.80
N ILE A 51 0.10 10.50 -3.02
CA ILE A 51 0.72 10.99 -4.27
C ILE A 51 2.16 10.49 -4.40
N LEU A 52 2.98 10.64 -3.36
CA LEU A 52 4.37 10.20 -3.40
C LEU A 52 4.48 8.68 -3.36
N GLY A 53 3.73 8.00 -2.49
CA GLY A 53 3.77 6.54 -2.42
C GLY A 53 3.28 5.88 -3.69
N GLY A 54 2.08 6.25 -4.15
CA GLY A 54 1.50 5.72 -5.38
C GLY A 54 2.25 6.18 -6.63
N GLY A 55 2.63 7.46 -6.70
CA GLY A 55 3.36 8.02 -7.82
C GLY A 55 4.78 7.45 -7.95
N LEU A 56 5.52 7.29 -6.85
CA LEU A 56 6.85 6.70 -6.87
C LEU A 56 6.79 5.21 -7.22
N TYR A 57 5.76 4.49 -6.74
CA TYR A 57 5.52 3.10 -7.15
C TYR A 57 5.23 3.00 -8.65
N ALA A 58 4.32 3.83 -9.17
CA ALA A 58 3.99 3.87 -10.60
C ALA A 58 5.19 4.27 -11.46
N LEU A 59 6.00 5.23 -11.01
CA LEU A 59 7.22 5.64 -11.69
C LEU A 59 8.26 4.51 -11.68
N ALA A 60 8.46 3.83 -10.55
CA ALA A 60 9.34 2.67 -10.47
C ALA A 60 8.88 1.59 -11.44
N MET A 61 7.58 1.28 -11.47
CA MET A 61 7.00 0.32 -12.42
C MET A 61 7.24 0.73 -13.88
N LEU A 62 7.03 2.01 -14.21
CA LEU A 62 7.23 2.55 -15.55
C LEU A 62 8.70 2.46 -16.00
N VAL A 63 9.63 2.90 -15.15
CA VAL A 63 11.07 2.86 -15.45
C VAL A 63 11.53 1.42 -15.69
N LEU A 64 11.04 0.48 -14.88
CA LEU A 64 11.39 -0.93 -15.01
C LEU A 64 10.78 -1.56 -16.27
N TRP A 65 9.52 -1.24 -16.58
CA TRP A 65 8.87 -1.67 -17.81
C TRP A 65 9.65 -1.21 -19.05
N ILE A 66 10.15 0.04 -19.04
CA ILE A 66 11.00 0.56 -20.13
C ILE A 66 12.33 -0.20 -20.22
N ARG A 67 12.95 -0.57 -19.08
CA ARG A 67 14.24 -1.29 -19.07
C ARG A 67 14.19 -2.72 -19.60
N VAL A 68 13.06 -3.40 -19.42
CA VAL A 68 12.85 -4.79 -19.87
C VAL A 68 12.09 -4.84 -21.20
N ARG A 69 11.81 -3.67 -21.80
CA ARG A 69 11.07 -3.55 -23.06
C ARG A 69 11.86 -4.21 -24.20
N GLY A 70 11.48 -5.44 -24.56
CA GLY A 70 12.12 -6.24 -25.62
C GLY A 70 12.62 -7.60 -25.17
N GLU A 71 12.70 -7.86 -23.86
CA GLU A 71 13.03 -9.15 -23.28
C GLU A 71 11.75 -9.83 -22.78
N ALA A 72 11.29 -10.88 -23.47
CA ALA A 72 10.13 -11.65 -23.01
C ALA A 72 10.54 -12.49 -21.79
N HIS A 73 10.29 -11.97 -20.58
CA HIS A 73 10.63 -12.64 -19.32
C HIS A 73 9.43 -12.87 -18.38
N THR A 74 8.24 -12.35 -18.70
CA THR A 74 7.00 -12.69 -17.99
C THR A 74 6.50 -14.04 -18.47
N ASP A 75 6.68 -15.07 -17.64
CA ASP A 75 6.11 -16.39 -17.86
C ASP A 75 4.63 -16.38 -17.45
N ALA A 76 3.82 -17.28 -18.01
CA ALA A 76 2.40 -17.46 -17.62
C ALA A 76 2.26 -17.66 -16.10
N ARG A 77 3.28 -18.26 -15.46
CA ARG A 77 3.37 -18.45 -14.02
C ARG A 77 3.39 -17.13 -13.23
N ASP A 78 4.02 -16.07 -13.73
CA ASP A 78 4.07 -14.79 -13.01
C ASP A 78 2.67 -14.16 -12.92
N HIS A 79 1.87 -14.29 -13.98
CA HIS A 79 0.48 -13.83 -13.96
C HIS A 79 -0.41 -14.63 -13.01
N GLU A 80 -0.18 -15.94 -12.89
CA GLU A 80 -0.88 -16.75 -11.90
C GLU A 80 -0.52 -16.36 -10.47
N ILE A 81 0.77 -16.13 -10.19
CA ILE A 81 1.26 -15.64 -8.88
C ILE A 81 0.62 -14.30 -8.54
N GLU A 82 0.62 -13.36 -9.48
CA GLU A 82 0.04 -12.04 -9.29
C GLU A 82 -1.47 -12.11 -9.00
N ARG A 83 -2.20 -12.96 -9.75
CA ARG A 83 -3.65 -13.14 -9.56
C ARG A 83 -3.98 -13.80 -8.21
N TYR A 84 -3.19 -14.78 -7.79
CA TYR A 84 -3.37 -15.44 -6.51
C TYR A 84 -3.07 -14.49 -5.35
N ALA A 85 -1.96 -13.76 -5.42
CA ALA A 85 -1.58 -12.78 -4.43
C ALA A 85 -2.61 -11.64 -4.30
N ALA A 86 -3.09 -11.12 -5.43
CA ALA A 86 -4.14 -10.11 -5.44
C ALA A 86 -5.42 -10.59 -4.74
N THR A 87 -5.77 -11.86 -4.89
CA THR A 87 -6.94 -12.45 -4.22
C THR A 87 -6.74 -12.56 -2.70
N ALA A 88 -5.52 -12.87 -2.25
CA ALA A 88 -5.23 -12.96 -0.82
C ALA A 88 -5.31 -11.59 -0.11
N GLY A 89 -4.86 -10.52 -0.77
CA GLY A 89 -4.93 -9.16 -0.21
C GLY A 89 -6.30 -8.49 -0.34
N SER A 90 -7.08 -8.83 -1.36
CA SER A 90 -8.34 -8.13 -1.69
C SER A 90 -9.41 -8.27 -0.62
N GLY A 91 -9.46 -9.40 0.10
CA GLY A 91 -10.41 -9.60 1.19
C GLY A 91 -10.22 -8.57 2.31
N LEU A 92 -8.96 -8.30 2.69
CA LEU A 92 -8.65 -7.34 3.75
C LEU A 92 -8.97 -5.91 3.34
N THR A 93 -8.62 -5.52 2.11
CA THR A 93 -9.01 -4.22 1.54
C THR A 93 -10.53 -4.10 1.44
N GLY A 94 -11.23 -5.17 1.06
CA GLY A 94 -12.69 -5.20 0.99
C GLY A 94 -13.36 -4.96 2.35
N VAL A 95 -12.85 -5.59 3.42
CA VAL A 95 -13.31 -5.33 4.79
C VAL A 95 -13.03 -3.88 5.21
N ALA A 96 -11.87 -3.33 4.86
CA ALA A 96 -11.56 -1.93 5.15
C ALA A 96 -12.51 -0.95 4.44
N VAL A 97 -12.82 -1.22 3.17
CA VAL A 97 -13.81 -0.44 2.40
C VAL A 97 -15.19 -0.55 3.04
N LEU A 98 -15.64 -1.74 3.40
CA LEU A 98 -16.92 -1.94 4.08
C LEU A 98 -16.98 -1.18 5.42
N ALA A 99 -15.94 -1.30 6.24
CA ALA A 99 -15.84 -0.58 7.50
C ALA A 99 -15.89 0.94 7.28
N THR A 100 -15.20 1.44 6.26
CA THR A 100 -15.22 2.86 5.88
C THR A 100 -16.61 3.33 5.46
N LEU A 101 -17.34 2.52 4.68
CA LEU A 101 -18.72 2.84 4.27
C LEU A 101 -19.66 2.90 5.48
N VAL A 102 -19.53 1.97 6.43
CA VAL A 102 -20.28 1.99 7.69
C VAL A 102 -19.93 3.24 8.50
N MET A 103 -18.66 3.58 8.62
CA MET A 103 -18.21 4.78 9.34
C MET A 103 -18.74 6.07 8.70
N LEU A 104 -18.76 6.16 7.37
CA LEU A 104 -19.38 7.28 6.66
C LEU A 104 -20.88 7.36 6.93
N ALA A 105 -21.59 6.23 6.88
CA ALA A 105 -23.03 6.18 7.17
C ALA A 105 -23.36 6.62 8.61
N LEU A 106 -22.45 6.40 9.55
CA LEU A 106 -22.57 6.80 10.96
C LEU A 106 -22.01 8.20 11.25
N ALA A 107 -21.60 8.97 10.23
CA ALA A 107 -20.97 10.28 10.38
C ALA A 107 -19.76 10.26 11.34
N ALA A 108 -18.99 9.16 11.34
CA ALA A 108 -17.80 9.05 12.15
C ALA A 108 -16.76 10.12 11.77
N PRO A 109 -15.87 10.52 12.70
CA PRO A 109 -14.88 11.55 12.44
C PRO A 109 -14.03 11.22 11.20
N LEU A 110 -13.90 12.18 10.29
CA LEU A 110 -13.26 12.00 8.98
C LEU A 110 -11.83 11.44 9.09
N PHE A 111 -11.09 11.82 10.13
CA PHE A 111 -9.76 11.29 10.42
C PHE A 111 -9.78 9.76 10.52
N TRP A 112 -10.60 9.21 11.42
CA TRP A 112 -10.67 7.76 11.64
C TRP A 112 -11.17 7.02 10.41
N THR A 113 -12.18 7.59 9.75
CA THR A 113 -12.73 7.04 8.50
C THR A 113 -11.65 6.92 7.42
N ALA A 114 -10.86 7.98 7.22
CA ALA A 114 -9.75 7.98 6.27
C ALA A 114 -8.62 7.04 6.69
N THR A 115 -8.26 7.02 7.98
CA THR A 115 -7.22 6.15 8.53
C THR A 115 -7.57 4.67 8.38
N VAL A 116 -8.83 4.27 8.62
CA VAL A 116 -9.27 2.88 8.46
C VAL A 116 -9.12 2.42 7.01
N LEU A 117 -9.58 3.24 6.05
CA LEU A 117 -9.41 2.92 4.64
C LEU A 117 -7.93 2.86 4.25
N PHE A 118 -7.14 3.84 4.68
CA PHE A 118 -5.73 3.94 4.35
C PHE A 118 -4.92 2.76 4.92
N ALA A 119 -5.04 2.51 6.22
CA ALA A 119 -4.33 1.42 6.90
C ALA A 119 -4.81 0.04 6.42
N GLY A 120 -6.12 -0.14 6.23
CA GLY A 120 -6.65 -1.40 5.73
C GLY A 120 -6.19 -1.71 4.30
N SER A 121 -6.19 -0.70 3.41
CA SER A 121 -5.66 -0.85 2.05
C SER A 121 -4.14 -1.12 2.05
N PHE A 122 -3.39 -0.45 2.93
CA PHE A 122 -1.97 -0.71 3.10
C PHE A 122 -1.70 -2.14 3.56
N LEU A 123 -2.42 -2.63 4.58
CA LEU A 123 -2.27 -4.01 5.06
C LEU A 123 -2.65 -5.03 3.99
N GLY A 124 -3.72 -4.79 3.23
CA GLY A 124 -4.11 -5.66 2.10
C GLY A 124 -3.00 -5.74 1.05
N SER A 125 -2.34 -4.62 0.74
CA SER A 125 -1.18 -4.57 -0.14
C SER A 125 0.02 -5.35 0.43
N VAL A 126 0.33 -5.20 1.72
CA VAL A 126 1.42 -5.95 2.38
C VAL A 126 1.16 -7.46 2.33
N VAL A 127 -0.09 -7.89 2.59
CA VAL A 127 -0.47 -9.31 2.51
C VAL A 127 -0.30 -9.84 1.08
N SER A 128 -0.84 -9.13 0.08
CA SER A 128 -0.67 -9.50 -1.34
C SER A 128 0.82 -9.64 -1.70
N THR A 129 1.62 -8.64 -1.34
CA THR A 129 3.06 -8.61 -1.62
C THR A 129 3.82 -9.75 -0.92
N GLY A 130 3.44 -10.07 0.32
CA GLY A 130 4.00 -11.18 1.08
C GLY A 130 3.67 -12.54 0.46
N VAL A 131 2.43 -12.71 -0.02
CA VAL A 131 2.00 -13.91 -0.75
C VAL A 131 2.79 -14.08 -2.04
N THR A 132 2.90 -13.01 -2.86
CA THR A 132 3.74 -12.99 -4.07
C THR A 132 5.16 -13.47 -3.76
N LEU A 133 5.76 -12.93 -2.72
CA LEU A 133 7.13 -13.28 -2.35
C LEU A 133 7.26 -14.73 -1.85
N SER A 134 6.27 -15.22 -1.09
CA SER A 134 6.24 -16.61 -0.64
C SER A 134 6.13 -17.58 -1.81
N ALA A 135 5.30 -17.26 -2.80
CA ALA A 135 5.11 -18.06 -4.02
C ALA A 135 6.41 -18.13 -4.84
N TYR A 136 7.16 -17.02 -4.93
CA TYR A 136 8.48 -17.02 -5.58
C TYR A 136 9.50 -17.93 -4.90
N ARG A 137 9.43 -18.10 -3.57
CA ARG A 137 10.40 -18.89 -2.81
C ARG A 137 10.05 -20.36 -2.67
N ARG A 138 8.76 -20.69 -2.55
CA ARG A 138 8.29 -22.04 -2.20
C ARG A 138 7.59 -22.77 -3.36
N GLY A 139 7.27 -22.08 -4.45
CA GLY A 139 6.26 -22.57 -5.39
C GLY A 139 4.86 -22.50 -4.77
N PHE A 140 3.84 -22.74 -5.58
CA PHE A 140 2.45 -22.84 -5.13
C PHE A 140 2.20 -24.11 -4.32
#